data_AF-A0A397RXF4-F1
#
_entry.id   AF-A0A397RXF4-F1
#
_cell.length_a   1.000
_cell.length_b   1.000
_cell.length_c   1.000
_cell.angle_alpha   90.00
_cell.angle_beta   90.00
_cell.angle_gamma   90.00
#
_symmetry.space_group_name_H-M   'P 1'
#
loop_
_entity.id
_entity.type
_entity.pdbx_description
1 polymer ?
#
loop_
_entity_poly.entity_id
_entity_poly.type
_entity_poly.pdbx_seq_one_letter_code
_entity_poly.pdbx_strand_id
1 'polypeptide(L)'
;MPQKHNANKKQGFRRRNKKEKRRQKKEKKRAEKKEEEEEIIKNSKKYDELKVKYDELKLEHDELKLEHKELKLGYNELKLKFVKAEREKEVNRKCRDFVGRFLFKLSKKLNYDDIRMLSDEYEYGNHQEVKNKIESKLEFVKMKANEFKQISDFRLSSNDYSHGVKKQSAYDAQIMLSNMDFPKDMEYLKIPLNKVLKALQIWDKEN
;
A
#
# COMPACT_ATOMS: atom_id res chain seq x y z
N MET A 1 -105.47 -39.27 36.12
CA MET A 1 -104.21 -38.64 36.58
C MET A 1 -103.06 -38.89 35.59
N PRO A 2 -102.65 -37.93 34.73
CA PRO A 2 -101.42 -38.08 33.92
C PRO A 2 -100.44 -36.89 33.94
N GLN A 3 -100.67 -35.82 34.72
CA GLN A 3 -99.88 -34.58 34.60
C GLN A 3 -98.55 -34.55 35.41
N LYS A 4 -98.36 -35.39 36.45
CA LYS A 4 -97.14 -35.38 37.29
C LYS A 4 -95.92 -36.10 36.68
N HIS A 5 -96.12 -37.04 35.75
CA HIS A 5 -95.00 -37.76 35.12
C HIS A 5 -94.24 -36.93 34.07
N ASN A 6 -94.84 -35.85 33.55
CA ASN A 6 -94.24 -35.02 32.50
C ASN A 6 -93.27 -33.95 33.06
N ALA A 7 -93.47 -33.52 34.31
CA ALA A 7 -92.61 -32.54 34.98
C ALA A 7 -91.22 -33.11 35.37
N ASN A 8 -91.17 -34.36 35.85
CA ASN A 8 -89.91 -35.04 36.21
C ASN A 8 -89.02 -35.34 34.99
N LYS A 9 -89.62 -35.69 33.84
CA LYS A 9 -88.86 -35.88 32.58
C LYS A 9 -88.25 -34.56 32.07
N LYS A 10 -88.97 -33.43 32.16
CA LYS A 10 -88.45 -32.09 31.81
C LYS A 10 -87.31 -31.63 32.74
N GLN A 11 -87.39 -31.95 34.04
CA GLN A 11 -86.34 -31.57 35.00
C GLN A 11 -85.04 -32.39 34.80
N GLY A 12 -85.15 -33.69 34.49
CA GLY A 12 -84.01 -34.53 34.12
C GLY A 12 -83.33 -34.09 32.82
N PHE A 13 -84.10 -33.70 31.80
CA PHE A 13 -83.58 -33.18 30.54
C PHE A 13 -82.83 -31.85 30.74
N ARG A 14 -83.38 -30.93 31.55
CA ARG A 14 -82.71 -29.67 31.92
C ARG A 14 -81.39 -29.91 32.66
N ARG A 15 -81.32 -30.89 33.57
CA ARG A 15 -80.08 -31.24 34.29
C ARG A 15 -79.02 -31.84 33.37
N ARG A 16 -79.40 -32.74 32.44
CA ARG A 16 -78.48 -33.30 31.43
C ARG A 16 -77.93 -32.21 30.52
N ASN A 17 -78.79 -31.33 30.02
CA ASN A 17 -78.39 -30.23 29.14
C ASN A 17 -77.44 -29.23 29.84
N LYS A 18 -77.66 -28.93 31.13
CA LYS A 18 -76.73 -28.10 31.92
C LYS A 18 -75.37 -28.77 32.17
N LYS A 19 -75.33 -30.10 32.35
CA LYS A 19 -74.09 -30.87 32.51
C LYS A 19 -73.29 -30.91 31.20
N GLU A 20 -73.97 -31.07 30.08
CA GLU A 20 -73.36 -31.08 28.75
C GLU A 20 -72.75 -29.73 28.39
N LYS A 21 -73.48 -28.62 28.61
CA LYS A 21 -72.94 -27.26 28.46
C LYS A 21 -71.70 -27.01 29.31
N ARG A 22 -71.63 -27.58 30.52
CA ARG A 22 -70.44 -27.49 31.39
C ARG A 22 -69.26 -28.30 30.86
N ARG A 23 -69.50 -29.45 30.24
CA ARG A 23 -68.45 -30.26 29.58
C ARG A 23 -67.89 -29.54 28.37
N GLN A 24 -68.76 -29.07 27.47
CA GLN A 24 -68.38 -28.28 26.30
C GLN A 24 -67.58 -27.02 26.69
N LYS A 25 -68.01 -26.29 27.74
CA LYS A 25 -67.26 -25.13 28.25
C LYS A 25 -65.88 -25.49 28.81
N LYS A 26 -65.73 -26.64 29.46
CA LYS A 26 -64.43 -27.12 29.98
C LYS A 26 -63.52 -27.59 28.85
N GLU A 27 -64.06 -28.26 27.85
CA GLU A 27 -63.31 -28.68 26.66
C GLU A 27 -62.83 -27.49 25.85
N LYS A 28 -63.69 -26.49 25.60
CA LYS A 28 -63.30 -25.24 24.93
C LYS A 28 -62.13 -24.55 25.64
N LYS A 29 -62.21 -24.39 26.96
CA LYS A 29 -61.12 -23.81 27.78
C LYS A 29 -59.82 -24.62 27.74
N ARG A 30 -59.92 -25.95 27.65
CA ARG A 30 -58.73 -26.82 27.53
C ARG A 30 -58.10 -26.72 26.15
N ALA A 31 -58.90 -26.57 25.10
CA ALA A 31 -58.41 -26.35 23.74
C ALA A 31 -57.72 -24.98 23.63
N GLU A 32 -58.37 -23.91 24.11
CA GLU A 32 -57.80 -22.56 24.15
C GLU A 32 -56.45 -22.53 24.89
N LYS A 33 -56.36 -23.16 26.07
CA LYS A 33 -55.08 -23.23 26.83
C LYS A 33 -53.97 -23.98 26.09
N LYS A 34 -54.32 -25.05 25.36
CA LYS A 34 -53.34 -25.81 24.56
C LYS A 34 -52.83 -24.99 23.38
N GLU A 35 -53.72 -24.27 22.71
CA GLU A 35 -53.37 -23.39 21.59
C GLU A 35 -52.45 -22.26 22.05
N GLU A 36 -52.75 -21.63 23.19
CA GLU A 36 -51.87 -20.62 23.82
C GLU A 36 -50.49 -21.19 24.17
N GLU A 37 -50.43 -22.40 24.75
CA GLU A 37 -49.15 -23.06 25.09
C GLU A 37 -48.32 -23.38 23.84
N GLU A 38 -48.96 -23.85 22.76
CA GLU A 38 -48.29 -24.11 21.48
C GLU A 38 -47.76 -22.83 20.82
N GLU A 39 -48.52 -21.73 20.90
CA GLU A 39 -48.08 -20.42 20.39
C GLU A 39 -46.88 -19.88 21.18
N ILE A 40 -46.89 -20.01 22.51
CA ILE A 40 -45.76 -19.61 23.37
C ILE A 40 -44.50 -20.42 22.99
N ILE A 41 -44.62 -21.73 22.83
CA ILE A 41 -43.48 -22.60 22.45
C ILE A 41 -42.95 -22.20 21.06
N LYS A 42 -43.84 -21.93 20.10
CA LYS A 42 -43.46 -21.49 18.75
C LYS A 42 -42.73 -20.14 18.78
N ASN A 43 -43.21 -19.20 19.57
CA ASN A 43 -42.59 -17.88 19.71
C ASN A 43 -41.23 -17.96 20.44
N SER A 44 -41.11 -18.82 21.46
CA SER A 44 -39.83 -19.09 22.13
C SER A 44 -38.78 -19.62 21.14
N LYS A 45 -39.14 -20.61 20.31
CA LYS A 45 -38.22 -21.15 19.31
C LYS A 45 -37.76 -20.10 18.29
N LYS A 46 -38.69 -19.26 17.82
CA LYS A 46 -38.35 -18.14 16.92
C LYS A 46 -37.41 -17.14 17.57
N TYR A 47 -37.60 -16.85 18.86
CA TYR A 47 -36.73 -15.96 19.60
C TYR A 47 -35.31 -16.53 19.72
N ASP A 48 -35.20 -17.83 20.05
CA ASP A 48 -33.91 -18.51 20.14
C ASP A 48 -33.19 -18.54 18.78
N GLU A 49 -33.90 -18.84 17.69
CA GLU A 49 -33.36 -18.78 16.32
C GLU A 49 -32.87 -17.37 15.95
N LEU A 50 -33.63 -16.33 16.31
CA LEU A 50 -33.26 -14.95 16.02
C LEU A 50 -32.04 -14.51 16.84
N LYS A 51 -31.92 -14.98 18.08
CA LYS A 51 -30.78 -14.71 18.94
C LYS A 51 -29.50 -15.32 18.38
N VAL A 52 -29.55 -16.57 17.92
CA VAL A 52 -28.39 -17.22 17.27
C VAL A 52 -27.95 -16.42 16.04
N LYS A 53 -28.89 -16.03 15.17
CA LYS A 53 -28.57 -15.20 13.99
C LYS A 53 -27.94 -13.85 14.34
N TYR A 54 -28.40 -13.23 15.43
CA TYR A 54 -27.82 -11.98 15.91
C TYR A 54 -26.38 -12.18 16.40
N ASP A 55 -26.12 -13.25 17.14
CA ASP A 55 -24.78 -13.57 17.63
C ASP A 55 -23.83 -13.91 16.47
N GLU A 56 -24.29 -14.65 15.45
CA GLU A 56 -23.55 -14.92 14.21
C GLU A 56 -23.20 -13.63 13.46
N LEU A 57 -24.19 -12.75 13.23
CA LEU A 57 -23.98 -11.49 12.53
C LEU A 57 -23.01 -10.56 13.27
N LYS A 58 -23.04 -10.61 14.61
CA LYS A 58 -22.13 -9.85 15.46
C LYS A 58 -20.69 -10.33 15.31
N LEU A 59 -20.48 -11.65 15.25
CA LEU A 59 -19.15 -12.23 14.99
C LEU A 59 -18.64 -11.82 13.60
N GLU A 60 -19.47 -11.96 12.57
CA GLU A 60 -19.12 -11.55 11.20
C GLU A 60 -18.73 -10.06 11.12
N HIS A 61 -19.48 -9.19 11.82
CA HIS A 61 -19.14 -7.78 11.91
C HIS A 61 -17.78 -7.52 12.59
N ASP A 62 -17.47 -8.26 13.65
CA ASP A 62 -16.19 -8.12 14.36
C ASP A 62 -15.01 -8.64 13.51
N GLU A 63 -15.21 -9.70 12.73
CA GLU A 63 -14.25 -10.21 11.74
C GLU A 63 -13.98 -9.18 10.64
N LEU A 64 -15.04 -8.65 10.00
CA LEU A 64 -14.91 -7.61 8.97
C LEU A 64 -14.19 -6.36 9.49
N LYS A 65 -14.39 -6.01 10.77
CA LYS A 65 -13.71 -4.88 11.41
C LYS A 65 -12.21 -5.15 11.61
N LEU A 66 -11.81 -6.39 11.83
CA LEU A 66 -10.40 -6.78 11.89
C LEU A 66 -9.78 -6.73 10.50
N GLU A 67 -10.41 -7.34 9.48
CA GLU A 67 -9.94 -7.31 8.10
C GLU A 67 -9.74 -5.87 7.58
N HIS A 68 -10.68 -4.97 7.88
CA HIS A 68 -10.56 -3.56 7.52
C HIS A 68 -9.33 -2.89 8.18
N LYS A 69 -8.99 -3.24 9.42
CA LYS A 69 -7.78 -2.72 10.08
C LYS A 69 -6.52 -3.24 9.40
N GLU A 70 -6.48 -4.51 9.04
CA GLU A 70 -5.34 -5.13 8.36
C GLU A 70 -5.13 -4.51 6.98
N LEU A 71 -6.20 -4.34 6.20
CA LEU A 71 -6.15 -3.65 4.90
C LEU A 71 -5.63 -2.21 5.04
N LYS A 72 -6.08 -1.49 6.08
CA LYS A 72 -5.60 -0.12 6.35
C LYS A 72 -4.11 -0.09 6.69
N LEU A 73 -3.59 -1.08 7.43
CA LEU A 73 -2.17 -1.21 7.70
C LEU A 73 -1.38 -1.50 6.42
N GLY A 74 -1.83 -2.46 5.60
CA GLY A 74 -1.20 -2.79 4.32
C GLY A 74 -1.15 -1.61 3.36
N TYR A 75 -2.23 -0.82 3.28
CA TYR A 75 -2.25 0.42 2.49
C TYR A 75 -1.21 1.43 2.96
N ASN A 76 -1.07 1.64 4.27
CA ASN A 76 -0.09 2.58 4.83
C ASN A 76 1.36 2.15 4.53
N GLU A 77 1.65 0.86 4.66
CA GLU A 77 2.97 0.31 4.31
C GLU A 77 3.29 0.50 2.83
N LEU A 78 2.33 0.22 1.94
CA LEU A 78 2.50 0.40 0.51
C LEU A 78 2.72 1.88 0.16
N LYS A 79 1.96 2.78 0.79
CA LYS A 79 2.13 4.24 0.63
C LYS A 79 3.54 4.69 1.04
N LEU A 80 4.08 4.18 2.14
CA LEU A 80 5.45 4.48 2.56
C LEU A 80 6.50 3.97 1.57
N LYS A 81 6.34 2.73 1.06
CA LYS A 81 7.21 2.17 0.02
C LYS A 81 7.18 3.01 -1.25
N PHE A 82 5.99 3.45 -1.68
CA PHE A 82 5.83 4.32 -2.84
C PHE A 82 6.55 5.66 -2.67
N VAL A 83 6.37 6.33 -1.51
CA VAL A 83 7.07 7.59 -1.22
C VAL A 83 8.60 7.41 -1.21
N LYS A 84 9.10 6.30 -0.65
CA LYS A 84 10.54 5.98 -0.66
C LYS A 84 11.04 5.82 -2.09
N ALA A 85 10.35 5.03 -2.92
CA ALA A 85 10.71 4.79 -4.30
C ALA A 85 10.68 6.08 -5.16
N GLU A 86 9.69 6.95 -4.96
CA GLU A 86 9.64 8.24 -5.65
C GLU A 86 10.79 9.17 -5.26
N ARG A 87 11.20 9.20 -3.98
CA ARG A 87 12.40 9.93 -3.55
C ARG A 87 13.66 9.37 -4.20
N GLU A 88 13.82 8.05 -4.23
CA GLU A 88 14.95 7.39 -4.88
C GLU A 88 15.01 7.71 -6.39
N LYS A 89 13.87 7.66 -7.09
CA LYS A 89 13.79 8.06 -8.50
C LYS A 89 14.17 9.51 -8.72
N GLU A 90 13.72 10.42 -7.87
CA GLU A 90 14.03 11.85 -8.01
C GLU A 90 15.52 12.12 -7.79
N VAL A 91 16.13 11.49 -6.78
CA VAL A 91 17.59 11.56 -6.57
C VAL A 91 18.34 10.97 -7.76
N ASN A 92 17.93 9.80 -8.26
CA ASN A 92 18.53 9.18 -9.43
C ASN A 92 18.45 10.07 -10.67
N ARG A 93 17.29 10.70 -10.92
CA ARG A 93 17.09 11.63 -12.04
C ARG A 93 18.06 12.79 -11.96
N LYS A 94 18.13 13.46 -10.80
CA LYS A 94 19.02 14.61 -10.60
C LYS A 94 20.50 14.22 -10.66
N CYS A 95 20.88 13.10 -10.06
CA CYS A 95 22.25 12.57 -10.15
C CYS A 95 22.61 12.27 -11.60
N ARG A 96 21.74 11.61 -12.36
CA ARG A 96 21.98 11.28 -13.78
C ARG A 96 22.22 12.54 -14.62
N ASP A 97 21.38 13.56 -14.46
CA ASP A 97 21.54 14.82 -15.22
C ASP A 97 22.88 15.50 -14.89
N PHE A 98 23.24 15.53 -13.60
CA PHE A 98 24.50 16.09 -13.12
C PHE A 98 25.73 15.32 -13.63
N VAL A 99 25.68 14.00 -13.52
CA VAL A 99 26.74 13.09 -13.99
C VAL A 99 26.89 13.16 -15.51
N GLY A 100 25.78 13.22 -16.25
CA GLY A 100 25.81 13.37 -17.71
C GLY A 100 26.56 14.64 -18.14
N ARG A 101 26.31 15.77 -17.46
CA ARG A 101 27.04 17.02 -17.71
C ARG A 101 28.54 16.88 -17.41
N PHE A 102 28.89 16.26 -16.30
CA PHE A 102 30.29 16.01 -15.95
C PHE A 102 30.99 15.16 -17.00
N LEU A 103 30.40 14.03 -17.37
CA LEU A 103 30.99 13.11 -18.35
C LEU A 103 31.12 13.77 -19.73
N PHE A 104 30.16 14.61 -20.12
CA PHE A 104 30.27 15.42 -21.33
C PHE A 104 31.47 16.36 -21.30
N LYS A 105 31.67 17.06 -20.19
CA LYS A 105 32.78 18.00 -20.06
C LYS A 105 34.13 17.27 -19.99
N LEU A 106 34.17 16.14 -19.27
CA LEU A 106 35.33 15.28 -19.19
C LEU A 106 35.71 14.71 -20.56
N SER A 107 34.74 14.24 -21.34
CA SER A 107 34.99 13.69 -22.68
C SER A 107 35.67 14.73 -23.57
N LYS A 108 35.20 15.99 -23.55
CA LYS A 108 35.85 17.10 -24.26
C LYS A 108 37.26 17.40 -23.76
N LYS A 109 37.50 17.38 -22.45
CA LYS A 109 38.85 17.58 -21.86
C LYS A 109 39.83 16.44 -22.16
N LEU A 110 39.32 15.27 -22.52
CA LEU A 110 40.07 14.10 -22.95
C LEU A 110 40.15 13.96 -24.49
N ASN A 111 39.62 14.93 -25.24
CA ASN A 111 39.54 14.91 -26.71
C ASN A 111 38.72 13.74 -27.30
N TYR A 112 37.68 13.30 -26.60
CA TYR A 112 36.68 12.40 -27.16
C TYR A 112 35.57 13.19 -27.86
N ASP A 113 35.17 12.72 -29.04
CA ASP A 113 34.10 13.34 -29.83
C ASP A 113 32.75 13.25 -29.12
N ASP A 114 32.45 12.08 -28.56
CA ASP A 114 31.26 11.78 -27.78
C ASP A 114 31.64 11.05 -26.48
N ILE A 115 30.83 11.23 -25.45
CA ILE A 115 30.89 10.53 -24.19
C ILE A 115 30.69 9.02 -24.38
N ARG A 116 30.02 8.57 -25.46
CA ARG A 116 29.90 7.14 -25.79
C ARG A 116 31.27 6.50 -26.00
N MET A 117 32.16 7.15 -26.74
CA MET A 117 33.53 6.65 -26.95
C MET A 117 34.31 6.52 -25.65
N LEU A 118 34.17 7.51 -24.74
CA LEU A 118 34.78 7.44 -23.42
C LEU A 118 34.24 6.25 -22.60
N SER A 119 32.93 6.02 -22.63
CA SER A 119 32.29 4.90 -21.94
C SER A 119 32.73 3.55 -22.54
N ASP A 120 32.69 3.42 -23.87
CA ASP A 120 33.06 2.19 -24.57
C ASP A 120 34.54 1.84 -24.35
N GLU A 121 35.44 2.83 -24.42
CA GLU A 121 36.87 2.59 -24.15
C GLU A 121 37.11 2.25 -22.67
N TYR A 122 36.34 2.84 -21.75
CA TYR A 122 36.44 2.52 -20.33
C TYR A 122 35.96 1.10 -20.00
N GLU A 123 34.88 0.63 -20.63
CA GLU A 123 34.30 -0.70 -20.39
C GLU A 123 35.03 -1.82 -21.15
N TYR A 124 35.32 -1.61 -22.43
CA TYR A 124 35.79 -2.64 -23.35
C TYR A 124 37.24 -2.46 -23.81
N GLY A 125 37.84 -1.29 -23.58
CA GLY A 125 39.21 -0.97 -24.01
C GLY A 125 40.29 -1.46 -23.05
N ASN A 126 41.51 -0.92 -23.22
CA ASN A 126 42.62 -1.14 -22.29
C ASN A 126 42.31 -0.41 -20.97
N HIS A 127 41.59 -1.10 -20.10
CA HIS A 127 41.00 -0.54 -18.89
C HIS A 127 42.02 0.20 -18.00
N GLN A 128 43.29 -0.24 -17.97
CA GLN A 128 44.32 0.42 -17.17
C GLN A 128 44.78 1.75 -17.78
N GLU A 129 44.92 1.82 -19.10
CA GLU A 129 45.35 3.04 -19.78
C GLU A 129 44.29 4.14 -19.67
N VAL A 130 43.02 3.79 -19.90
CA VAL A 130 41.89 4.73 -19.77
C VAL A 130 41.76 5.22 -18.33
N LYS A 131 41.90 4.33 -17.35
CA LYS A 131 41.94 4.71 -15.92
C LYS A 131 43.03 5.72 -15.63
N ASN A 132 44.26 5.46 -16.08
CA ASN A 132 45.38 6.37 -15.85
C ASN A 132 45.15 7.73 -16.51
N LYS A 133 44.57 7.76 -17.73
CA LYS A 133 44.18 9.02 -18.40
C LYS A 133 43.14 9.79 -17.60
N ILE A 134 42.09 9.12 -17.12
CA ILE A 134 41.02 9.74 -16.31
C ILE A 134 41.56 10.24 -14.98
N GLU A 135 42.34 9.43 -14.26
CA GLU A 135 42.94 9.80 -12.98
C GLU A 135 43.89 10.99 -13.14
N SER A 136 44.74 10.99 -14.17
CA SER A 136 45.62 12.12 -14.47
C SER A 136 44.82 13.40 -14.76
N LYS A 137 43.73 13.31 -15.53
CA LYS A 137 42.87 14.48 -15.78
C LYS A 137 42.09 14.94 -14.55
N LEU A 138 41.81 14.05 -13.59
CA LEU A 138 41.04 14.35 -12.38
C LEU A 138 41.92 14.42 -11.12
N GLU A 139 43.24 14.47 -11.29
CA GLU A 139 44.21 14.50 -10.19
C GLU A 139 43.99 15.72 -9.29
N PHE A 140 43.62 16.86 -9.89
CA PHE A 140 43.36 18.11 -9.19
C PHE A 140 42.18 18.06 -8.21
N VAL A 141 41.23 17.12 -8.40
CA VAL A 141 40.15 16.82 -7.43
C VAL A 141 40.40 15.56 -6.61
N LYS A 142 41.57 14.93 -6.80
CA LYS A 142 41.97 13.67 -6.14
C LYS A 142 40.92 12.58 -6.32
N MET A 143 40.33 12.48 -7.52
CA MET A 143 39.35 11.43 -7.81
C MET A 143 40.07 10.15 -8.22
N LYS A 144 39.72 9.04 -7.56
CA LYS A 144 40.24 7.71 -7.88
C LYS A 144 39.38 7.03 -8.96
N ALA A 145 39.94 6.07 -9.68
CA ALA A 145 39.21 5.32 -10.71
C ALA A 145 37.96 4.60 -10.18
N ASN A 146 37.99 4.09 -8.94
CA ASN A 146 36.82 3.42 -8.34
C ASN A 146 35.68 4.41 -8.02
N GLU A 147 36.01 5.62 -7.58
CA GLU A 147 35.06 6.71 -7.38
C GLU A 147 34.47 7.19 -8.71
N PHE A 148 35.32 7.31 -9.74
CA PHE A 148 34.84 7.59 -11.10
C PHE A 148 33.88 6.50 -11.59
N LYS A 149 34.23 5.22 -11.38
CA LYS A 149 33.36 4.09 -11.74
C LYS A 149 31.98 4.18 -11.10
N GLN A 150 31.92 4.45 -9.80
CA GLN A 150 30.66 4.62 -9.08
C GLN A 150 29.77 5.69 -9.70
N ILE A 151 30.38 6.76 -10.23
CA ILE A 151 29.66 7.83 -10.92
C ILE A 151 29.30 7.44 -12.35
N SER A 152 30.19 6.80 -13.12
CA SER A 152 29.91 6.42 -14.49
C SER A 152 28.78 5.39 -14.60
N ASP A 153 28.68 4.49 -13.62
CA ASP A 153 27.66 3.44 -13.60
C ASP A 153 26.23 4.01 -13.49
N PHE A 154 26.05 5.22 -12.92
CA PHE A 154 24.77 5.93 -12.89
C PHE A 154 24.25 6.33 -14.27
N ARG A 155 25.15 6.45 -15.25
CA ARG A 155 24.79 6.85 -16.60
C ARG A 155 24.21 5.69 -17.41
N LEU A 156 24.70 4.48 -17.17
CA LEU A 156 24.53 3.34 -18.08
C LEU A 156 23.17 2.64 -17.92
N SER A 157 22.42 2.91 -16.86
CA SER A 157 21.18 2.19 -16.58
C SER A 157 19.94 2.71 -17.33
N SER A 158 20.06 3.74 -18.19
CA SER A 158 18.90 4.38 -18.82
C SER A 158 19.15 4.67 -20.30
N ASN A 159 18.29 4.12 -21.16
CA ASN A 159 18.32 4.34 -22.61
C ASN A 159 17.85 5.75 -23.03
N ASP A 160 17.54 6.65 -22.10
CA ASP A 160 16.98 7.98 -22.37
C ASP A 160 18.08 9.02 -22.66
N TYR A 161 18.90 8.74 -23.68
CA TYR A 161 20.02 9.60 -24.10
C TYR A 161 19.60 10.91 -24.81
N SER A 162 18.30 11.20 -24.94
CA SER A 162 17.81 12.18 -25.91
C SER A 162 17.38 13.53 -25.34
N HIS A 163 17.32 13.70 -24.02
CA HIS A 163 16.92 14.99 -23.44
C HIS A 163 18.14 15.85 -23.19
N GLY A 164 18.29 16.90 -24.01
CA GLY A 164 19.42 17.82 -24.03
C GLY A 164 19.87 18.21 -22.63
N VAL A 165 21.17 18.02 -22.37
CA VAL A 165 21.82 18.42 -21.11
C VAL A 165 21.53 19.90 -20.91
N LYS A 166 20.61 20.21 -19.98
CA LYS A 166 20.31 21.60 -19.64
C LYS A 166 21.62 22.24 -19.19
N LYS A 167 21.89 23.46 -19.67
CA LYS A 167 22.99 24.28 -19.18
C LYS A 167 22.66 24.74 -17.76
N GLN A 168 22.83 23.84 -16.79
CA GLN A 168 22.78 24.18 -15.37
C GLN A 168 24.13 24.83 -15.01
N SER A 169 24.15 25.89 -14.21
CA SER A 169 25.43 26.45 -13.75
C SER A 169 26.07 25.55 -12.68
N ALA A 170 27.36 25.70 -12.40
CA ALA A 170 27.97 24.99 -11.26
C ALA A 170 27.34 25.38 -9.92
N TYR A 171 26.84 26.61 -9.79
CA TYR A 171 26.14 27.09 -8.60
C TYR A 171 24.79 26.36 -8.42
N ASP A 172 24.01 26.25 -9.50
CA ASP A 172 22.74 25.51 -9.45
C ASP A 172 22.96 24.03 -9.13
N ALA A 173 24.03 23.44 -9.65
CA ALA A 173 24.39 22.06 -9.34
C ALA A 173 24.81 21.88 -7.87
N GLN A 174 25.51 22.86 -7.31
CA GLN A 174 25.85 22.89 -5.88
C GLN A 174 24.59 22.96 -5.01
N ILE A 175 23.68 23.90 -5.29
CA ILE A 175 22.40 24.00 -4.59
C ILE A 175 21.63 22.69 -4.69
N MET A 176 21.56 22.12 -5.89
CA MET A 176 20.86 20.86 -6.13
C MET A 176 21.44 19.73 -5.27
N LEU A 177 22.77 19.54 -5.27
CA LEU A 177 23.43 18.50 -4.49
C LEU A 177 23.31 18.72 -2.98
N SER A 178 23.41 19.97 -2.51
CA SER A 178 23.22 20.31 -1.09
C SER A 178 21.80 20.06 -0.60
N ASN A 179 20.80 20.20 -1.48
CA ASN A 179 19.40 19.99 -1.18
C ASN A 179 18.93 18.54 -1.45
N MET A 180 19.80 17.64 -1.92
CA MET A 180 19.44 16.24 -2.13
C MET A 180 19.41 15.48 -0.81
N ASP A 181 18.25 14.90 -0.51
CA ASP A 181 18.09 13.92 0.55
C ASP A 181 18.48 12.53 0.01
N PHE A 182 19.76 12.19 0.11
CA PHE A 182 20.26 10.89 -0.34
C PHE A 182 19.71 9.76 0.53
N PRO A 183 19.06 8.74 -0.07
CA PRO A 183 18.77 7.48 0.59
C PRO A 183 20.04 6.89 1.23
N LYS A 184 19.89 6.18 2.35
CA LYS A 184 21.02 5.58 3.10
C LYS A 184 21.90 4.70 2.21
N ASP A 185 21.28 3.94 1.32
CA ASP A 185 21.92 3.06 0.35
C ASP A 185 22.67 3.81 -0.76
N MET A 186 22.46 5.12 -0.92
CA MET A 186 23.13 5.97 -1.91
C MET A 186 24.13 6.96 -1.30
N GLU A 187 24.35 6.95 0.01
CA GLU A 187 25.25 7.93 0.66
C GLU A 187 26.69 7.85 0.19
N TYR A 188 27.12 6.67 -0.27
CA TYR A 188 28.47 6.46 -0.82
C TYR A 188 28.78 7.38 -2.00
N LEU A 189 27.76 7.92 -2.69
CA LEU A 189 27.90 8.82 -3.83
C LEU A 189 28.21 10.26 -3.44
N LYS A 190 27.96 10.66 -2.19
CA LYS A 190 28.18 12.05 -1.75
C LYS A 190 29.62 12.50 -1.99
N ILE A 191 30.59 11.65 -1.67
CA ILE A 191 32.02 11.95 -1.83
C ILE A 191 32.38 12.16 -3.31
N PRO A 192 32.14 11.18 -4.22
CA PRO A 192 32.50 11.35 -5.61
C PRO A 192 31.70 12.46 -6.29
N LEU A 193 30.41 12.66 -5.98
CA LEU A 193 29.62 13.77 -6.53
C LEU A 193 30.18 15.14 -6.13
N ASN A 194 30.67 15.30 -4.90
CA ASN A 194 31.33 16.54 -4.47
C ASN A 194 32.65 16.79 -5.22
N LYS A 195 33.41 15.73 -5.54
CA LYS A 195 34.61 15.86 -6.38
C LYS A 195 34.26 16.26 -7.81
N VAL A 196 33.21 15.66 -8.37
CA VAL A 196 32.66 16.04 -9.68
C VAL A 196 32.25 17.52 -9.69
N LEU A 197 31.56 18.00 -8.64
CA LEU A 197 31.15 19.39 -8.52
C LEU A 197 32.34 20.34 -8.56
N LYS A 198 33.40 20.03 -7.79
CA LYS A 198 34.65 20.82 -7.80
C LYS A 198 35.31 20.83 -9.17
N ALA A 199 35.32 19.70 -9.87
CA ALA A 199 35.85 19.60 -11.23
C ALA A 199 35.09 20.52 -12.20
N LEU A 200 33.75 20.46 -12.16
CA LEU A 200 32.89 21.32 -12.96
C LEU A 200 33.10 22.80 -12.66
N GLN A 201 33.19 23.19 -11.38
CA GLN A 201 33.44 24.57 -10.96
C GLN A 201 34.77 25.12 -11.49
N ILE A 202 35.83 24.31 -11.48
CA ILE A 202 37.14 24.71 -12.01
C ILE A 202 37.05 24.88 -13.52
N TRP A 203 36.53 23.88 -14.23
CA TRP A 203 36.42 23.96 -15.69
C TRP A 203 35.44 25.02 -16.18
N ASP A 204 34.43 25.42 -15.40
CA ASP A 204 33.50 26.49 -15.77
C ASP A 204 34.17 27.88 -15.69
N LYS A 205 35.27 28.02 -14.94
CA LYS A 205 36.06 29.26 -14.87
C LYS A 205 37.13 29.38 -15.95
N GLU A 206 37.50 28.26 -16.58
CA GLU A 206 38.51 28.20 -17.64
C GLU A 206 37.96 28.61 -19.03
N ASN A 207 36.63 28.66 -19.18
CA ASN A 207 35.92 29.01 -20.41
C ASN A 207 35.27 30.39 -20.28
#